data_AF-A0A3D0SQW4-F1
#
_entry.id   AF-A0A3D0SQW4-F1
#
_cell.length_a   1.000
_cell.length_b   1.000
_cell.length_c   1.000
_cell.angle_alpha   90.00
_cell.angle_beta   90.00
_cell.angle_gamma   90.00
#
_symmetry.space_group_name_H-M   'P 1'
#
loop_
_entity.id
_entity.type
_entity.pdbx_description
1 polymer ?
#
loop_
_entity_poly.entity_id
_entity_poly.type
_entity_poly.pdbx_seq_one_letter_code
_entity_poly.pdbx_strand_id
1 'polypeptide(L)'
;QEPQLDPAKDVRGNIEEAVASIKTAQTRLDEVYAAYADPDADFDKLAAEQADLEAYLQTTDGHHLDRTLDVAADALRLPPWDADVTQLSGGERRRVALCRLLLSKPDMLLLDE
;
A
#
# COMPACT_ATOMS: atom_id res chain seq x y z
N GLN A 1 0.97 -22.90 -3.59
CA GLN A 1 1.53 -22.64 -2.25
C GLN A 1 0.57 -21.73 -1.52
N GLU A 2 0.29 -21.94 -0.24
CA GLU A 2 -0.49 -20.96 0.53
C GLU A 2 0.30 -19.65 0.62
N PRO A 3 -0.28 -18.50 0.26
CA PRO A 3 0.42 -17.23 0.33
C PRO A 3 0.77 -16.90 1.79
N GLN A 4 2.07 -16.70 2.04
CA GLN A 4 2.59 -16.49 3.40
C GLN A 4 2.48 -15.01 3.78
N LEU A 5 1.93 -14.78 4.97
CA LEU A 5 1.96 -13.49 5.66
C LEU A 5 3.25 -13.39 6.48
N ASP A 6 3.80 -12.19 6.59
CA ASP A 6 4.90 -11.89 7.50
C ASP A 6 4.39 -11.93 8.95
N PRO A 7 4.84 -12.88 9.79
CA PRO A 7 4.39 -13.01 11.17
C PRO A 7 4.89 -11.88 12.08
N ALA A 8 5.83 -11.05 11.62
CA ALA A 8 6.30 -9.89 12.37
C ALA A 8 5.39 -8.66 12.20
N LYS A 9 4.36 -8.74 11.35
CA LYS A 9 3.46 -7.63 11.02
C LYS A 9 2.01 -7.97 11.37
N ASP A 10 1.22 -6.94 11.62
CA ASP A 10 -0.23 -7.04 11.72
C ASP A 10 -0.88 -7.19 10.32
N VAL A 11 -2.22 -7.25 10.30
CA VAL A 11 -3.01 -7.33 9.05
C VAL A 11 -2.69 -6.16 8.13
N ARG A 12 -2.63 -4.93 8.66
CA ARG A 12 -2.36 -3.72 7.86
C ARG A 12 -0.97 -3.75 7.26
N GLY A 13 0.05 -4.05 8.05
CA GLY A 13 1.43 -4.12 7.62
C GLY A 13 1.66 -5.15 6.52
N ASN A 14 0.96 -6.30 6.59
CA ASN A 14 0.97 -7.29 5.52
C ASN A 14 0.31 -6.78 4.24
N ILE A 15 -0.82 -6.08 4.34
CA ILE A 15 -1.54 -5.54 3.18
C ILE A 15 -0.78 -4.40 2.51
N GLU A 16 -0.17 -3.53 3.32
CA GLU A 16 0.58 -2.38 2.82
C GLU A 16 1.82 -2.77 2.01
N GLU A 17 2.34 -4.00 2.14
CA GLU A 17 3.39 -4.53 1.26
C GLU A 17 2.99 -4.49 -0.22
N ALA A 18 1.72 -4.74 -0.54
CA ALA A 18 1.22 -4.73 -1.91
C ALA A 18 1.24 -3.33 -2.54
N VAL A 19 1.25 -2.29 -1.72
CA VAL A 19 1.14 -0.88 -2.11
C VAL A 19 2.33 -0.06 -1.60
N ALA A 20 3.43 -0.72 -1.23
CA ALA A 20 4.58 -0.09 -0.62
C ALA A 20 5.21 1.00 -1.51
N SER A 21 5.23 0.79 -2.83
CA SER A 21 5.72 1.78 -3.79
C SER A 21 4.87 3.05 -3.81
N ILE A 22 3.54 2.90 -3.67
CA ILE A 22 2.59 4.03 -3.61
C ILE A 22 2.80 4.81 -2.31
N LYS A 23 2.87 4.13 -1.16
CA LYS A 23 3.14 4.77 0.13
C LYS A 23 4.49 5.49 0.13
N THR A 24 5.52 4.86 -0.43
CA THR A 24 6.85 5.48 -0.57
C THR A 24 6.78 6.76 -1.39
N ALA A 25 6.04 6.76 -2.50
CA ALA A 25 5.86 7.96 -3.31
C ALA A 25 5.10 9.07 -2.57
N GLN A 26 4.06 8.74 -1.79
CA GLN A 26 3.37 9.71 -0.94
C GLN A 26 4.31 10.34 0.09
N THR A 27 5.03 9.51 0.85
CA THR A 27 5.99 10.00 1.85
C THR A 27 7.07 10.86 1.21
N ARG A 28 7.58 10.46 0.03
CA ARG A 28 8.58 11.24 -0.69
C ARG A 28 8.02 12.58 -1.17
N LEU A 29 6.76 12.61 -1.61
CA LEU A 29 6.10 13.85 -2.02
C LEU A 29 5.94 14.81 -0.81
N ASP A 30 5.59 14.29 0.36
CA ASP A 30 5.52 15.08 1.59
C ASP A 30 6.89 15.65 1.99
N GLU A 31 7.97 14.87 1.83
CA GLU A 31 9.34 15.35 2.02
C GLU A 31 9.73 16.45 1.03
N VAL A 32 9.33 16.32 -0.23
CA VAL A 32 9.53 17.36 -1.25
C VAL A 32 8.80 18.64 -0.86
N TYR A 33 7.55 18.53 -0.40
CA TYR A 33 6.79 19.69 0.11
C TYR A 33 7.46 20.33 1.34
N ALA A 34 8.00 19.54 2.25
CA ALA A 34 8.75 20.06 3.39
C ALA A 34 10.04 20.76 2.97
N ALA A 35 10.74 20.23 1.96
CA ALA A 35 12.00 20.80 1.46
C ALA A 35 11.83 22.19 0.82
N TYR A 36 10.65 22.52 0.29
CA TYR A 36 10.35 23.87 -0.20
C TYR A 36 10.42 24.96 0.89
N ALA A 37 10.39 24.59 2.17
CA ALA A 37 10.55 25.54 3.27
C ALA A 37 12.01 26.01 3.45
N ASP A 38 12.99 25.30 2.87
CA ASP A 38 14.40 25.69 2.91
C ASP A 38 14.69 26.74 1.83
N PRO A 39 15.11 27.97 2.18
CA PRO A 39 15.42 29.02 1.21
C PRO A 39 16.62 28.71 0.32
N ASP A 40 17.48 27.77 0.72
CA ASP A 40 18.65 27.33 -0.04
C ASP A 40 18.39 26.07 -0.89
N ALA A 41 17.13 25.61 -0.93
CA ALA A 41 16.74 24.44 -1.72
C ALA A 41 16.89 24.67 -3.23
N ASP A 42 17.19 23.59 -3.94
CA ASP A 42 17.15 23.56 -5.40
C ASP A 42 15.70 23.41 -5.88
N PHE A 43 15.01 24.55 -6.06
CA PHE A 43 13.60 24.58 -6.44
C PHE A 43 13.32 23.92 -7.79
N ASP A 44 14.24 24.00 -8.76
CA ASP A 44 14.07 23.37 -10.06
C ASP A 44 14.10 21.85 -9.93
N LYS A 45 15.01 21.32 -9.09
CA LYS A 45 15.06 19.89 -8.79
C LYS A 45 13.83 19.42 -8.01
N LEU A 46 13.38 20.18 -7.01
CA LEU A 46 12.18 19.84 -6.24
C LEU A 46 10.93 19.83 -7.13
N ALA A 47 10.78 20.79 -8.04
CA ALA A 47 9.65 20.85 -8.96
C ALA A 47 9.63 19.67 -9.94
N ALA A 48 10.79 19.25 -10.46
CA ALA A 48 10.89 18.08 -11.32
C ALA A 48 10.51 16.79 -10.56
N GLU A 49 11.05 16.60 -9.35
CA GLU A 49 10.74 15.42 -8.53
C GLU A 49 9.26 15.39 -8.10
N GLN A 50 8.69 16.53 -7.73
CA GLN A 50 7.25 16.65 -7.44
C GLN A 50 6.41 16.20 -8.63
N ALA A 51 6.72 16.67 -9.85
CA ALA A 51 5.96 16.33 -11.04
C ALA A 51 5.98 14.82 -11.34
N ASP A 52 7.15 14.18 -11.20
CA ASP A 52 7.30 12.73 -11.39
C ASP A 52 6.49 11.93 -10.35
N LEU A 53 6.54 12.35 -9.08
CA LEU A 53 5.80 11.70 -7.99
C LEU A 53 4.28 11.88 -8.14
N GLU A 54 3.80 13.08 -8.46
CA GLU A 54 2.39 13.33 -8.70
C GLU A 54 1.87 12.53 -9.91
N ALA A 55 2.64 12.46 -11.00
CA ALA A 55 2.28 11.64 -12.16
C ALA A 55 2.19 10.15 -11.79
N TYR A 56 3.12 9.64 -10.98
CA TYR A 56 3.08 8.26 -10.50
C TYR A 56 1.87 8.00 -9.59
N LEU A 57 1.58 8.90 -8.64
CA LEU A 57 0.43 8.76 -7.75
C LEU A 57 -0.90 8.85 -8.51
N GLN A 58 -0.98 9.72 -9.52
CA GLN A 58 -2.17 9.82 -10.38
C GLN A 58 -2.40 8.52 -11.18
N THR A 59 -1.35 7.93 -11.77
CA THR A 59 -1.47 6.71 -12.58
C THR A 59 -1.77 5.47 -11.75
N THR A 60 -1.37 5.45 -10.47
CA THR A 60 -1.58 4.32 -9.55
C THR A 60 -2.85 4.43 -8.70
N ASP A 61 -3.58 5.55 -8.82
CA ASP A 61 -4.70 5.93 -7.94
C ASP A 61 -4.27 6.10 -6.47
N GLY A 62 -3.03 6.55 -6.27
CA GLY A 62 -2.40 6.64 -4.96
C GLY A 62 -3.06 7.66 -4.03
N HIS A 63 -3.66 8.73 -4.54
CA HIS A 63 -4.36 9.71 -3.69
C HIS A 63 -5.58 9.14 -2.97
N HIS A 64 -6.12 8.02 -3.45
CA HIS A 64 -7.26 7.33 -2.85
C HIS A 64 -6.86 6.02 -2.15
N LEU A 65 -5.57 5.86 -1.82
CA LEU A 65 -5.05 4.61 -1.28
C LEU A 65 -5.77 4.17 0.00
N ASP A 66 -5.87 5.02 1.04
CA ASP A 66 -6.50 4.63 2.30
C ASP A 66 -7.96 4.18 2.11
N ARG A 67 -8.73 4.92 1.29
CA ARG A 67 -10.10 4.55 0.95
C ARG A 67 -10.15 3.21 0.22
N THR A 68 -9.22 2.97 -0.71
CA THR A 68 -9.12 1.70 -1.44
C THR A 68 -8.83 0.55 -0.49
N LEU A 69 -7.93 0.74 0.48
CA LEU A 69 -7.63 -0.26 1.52
C LEU A 69 -8.86 -0.57 2.38
N ASP A 70 -9.58 0.45 2.85
CA ASP A 70 -10.77 0.28 3.68
C ASP A 70 -11.89 -0.47 2.93
N VAL A 71 -12.15 -0.09 1.67
CA VAL A 71 -13.15 -0.76 0.83
C VAL A 71 -12.77 -2.22 0.57
N ALA A 72 -11.50 -2.50 0.28
CA ALA A 72 -11.02 -3.86 0.06
C ALA A 72 -11.13 -4.71 1.34
N ALA A 73 -10.82 -4.13 2.49
CA ALA A 73 -10.89 -4.81 3.78
C ALA A 73 -12.32 -5.18 4.16
N ASP A 74 -13.27 -4.27 3.97
CA ASP A 74 -14.69 -4.52 4.19
C ASP A 74 -15.23 -5.60 3.23
N ALA A 75 -14.92 -5.47 1.93
CA ALA A 75 -15.38 -6.41 0.91
C ALA A 75 -14.92 -7.85 1.18
N LEU A 76 -13.68 -8.02 1.66
CA LEU A 76 -13.11 -9.33 2.00
C LEU A 76 -13.33 -9.72 3.47
N ARG A 77 -14.05 -8.92 4.25
CA ARG A 77 -14.29 -9.15 5.69
C ARG A 77 -13.02 -9.50 6.42
N LEU A 78 -12.03 -8.63 6.29
CA LEU A 78 -10.75 -8.81 6.96
C LEU A 78 -10.90 -8.69 8.47
N PRO A 79 -10.01 -9.33 9.24
CA PRO A 79 -9.86 -9.03 10.66
C PRO A 79 -9.47 -7.56 10.90
N PRO A 80 -9.51 -7.08 12.15
CA PRO A 80 -9.01 -5.75 12.50
C PRO A 80 -7.60 -5.48 11.96
N TRP A 81 -7.34 -4.24 11.58
CA TRP A 81 -6.08 -3.83 10.97
C TRP A 81 -4.85 -4.11 11.85
N ASP A 82 -5.00 -3.98 13.16
CA ASP A 82 -3.98 -4.18 14.20
C ASP A 82 -3.91 -5.63 14.71
N ALA A 83 -4.70 -6.54 14.15
CA ALA A 83 -4.70 -7.93 14.57
C ALA A 83 -3.37 -8.64 14.22
N ASP A 84 -2.84 -9.40 15.18
CA ASP A 84 -1.69 -10.27 14.98
C ASP A 84 -2.05 -11.43 14.03
N VAL A 85 -1.34 -11.50 12.89
CA VAL A 85 -1.60 -12.50 11.84
C VAL A 85 -1.33 -13.94 12.29
N THR A 86 -0.52 -14.13 13.35
CA THR A 86 -0.23 -15.46 13.92
C THR A 86 -1.43 -16.05 14.67
N GLN A 87 -2.36 -15.21 15.13
CA GLN A 87 -3.55 -15.62 15.88
C GLN A 87 -4.78 -15.87 14.99
N LEU A 88 -4.69 -15.55 13.70
CA LEU A 88 -5.79 -15.69 12.76
C LEU A 88 -6.14 -17.16 12.48
N SER A 89 -7.40 -17.43 12.14
CA SER A 89 -7.80 -18.71 11.56
C SER A 89 -7.21 -18.87 10.15
N GLY A 90 -7.17 -20.10 9.63
CA GLY A 90 -6.71 -20.35 8.25
C GLY A 90 -7.52 -19.60 7.20
N GLY A 91 -8.84 -19.49 7.40
CA GLY A 91 -9.73 -18.73 6.51
C GLY A 91 -9.46 -17.22 6.54
N GLU A 92 -9.14 -16.66 7.70
CA GLU A 92 -8.77 -15.24 7.82
C GLU A 92 -7.43 -14.95 7.15
N ARG A 93 -6.40 -15.78 7.40
CA ARG A 93 -5.11 -15.66 6.72
C ARG A 93 -5.26 -15.69 5.20
N ARG A 94 -6.10 -16.59 4.68
CA ARG A 94 -6.40 -16.69 3.25
C ARG A 94 -7.03 -15.40 2.71
N ARG A 95 -7.98 -14.78 3.42
CA ARG A 95 -8.61 -13.53 3.00
C ARG A 95 -7.64 -12.34 3.04
N VAL A 96 -6.79 -12.24 4.06
CA VAL A 96 -5.74 -11.20 4.13
C VAL A 96 -4.76 -11.35 2.96
N ALA A 97 -4.30 -12.58 2.70
CA ALA A 97 -3.36 -12.84 1.62
C ALA A 97 -3.97 -12.61 0.23
N LEU A 98 -5.25 -12.96 0.04
CA LEU A 98 -5.99 -12.64 -1.18
C LEU A 98 -6.16 -11.12 -1.34
N CYS A 99 -6.47 -10.38 -0.27
CA CYS A 99 -6.54 -8.92 -0.31
C CYS A 99 -5.22 -8.31 -0.78
N ARG A 100 -4.10 -8.72 -0.16
CA ARG A 100 -2.75 -8.29 -0.54
C ARG A 100 -2.48 -8.56 -2.03
N LEU A 101 -2.83 -9.76 -2.51
CA LEU A 101 -2.63 -10.16 -3.90
C LEU A 101 -3.51 -9.38 -4.90
N LEU A 102 -4.75 -9.05 -4.54
CA LEU A 102 -5.63 -8.24 -5.38
C LEU A 102 -5.15 -6.78 -5.46
N LEU A 103 -4.67 -6.24 -4.33
CA LEU A 103 -4.15 -4.88 -4.24
C LEU A 103 -2.84 -4.69 -4.99
N SER A 104 -2.05 -5.74 -5.20
CA SER A 104 -0.86 -5.67 -6.05
C SER A 104 -1.17 -5.56 -7.55
N LYS A 105 -2.47 -5.51 -7.93
CA LYS A 105 -2.98 -5.34 -9.31
C LYS A 105 -2.22 -6.21 -10.34
N PRO A 106 -2.14 -7.54 -10.16
CA PRO A 106 -1.45 -8.41 -11.11
C PRO A 106 -2.20 -8.46 -12.46
N ASP A 107 -1.47 -8.58 -13.56
CA ASP A 107 -2.07 -8.69 -14.91
C ASP A 107 -2.89 -9.97 -15.09
N MET A 108 -2.50 -11.05 -14.41
CA MET A 108 -3.18 -12.33 -14.44
C MET A 108 -3.14 -12.98 -13.07
N LEU A 109 -4.30 -13.45 -12.62
CA LEU A 109 -4.47 -14.17 -11.37
C LEU A 109 -4.94 -15.60 -11.65
N LEU A 110 -4.19 -16.59 -11.18
CA LEU A 110 -4.59 -18.00 -11.21
C LEU A 110 -4.87 -18.43 -9.77
N LEU A 111 -6.12 -18.80 -9.50
CA LEU A 111 -6.57 -19.32 -8.22
C LEU A 111 -6.94 -20.79 -8.40
N ASP A 112 -6.40 -21.64 -7.53
CA ASP A 112 -6.79 -23.04 -7.41
C ASP A 112 -7.56 -23.21 -6.09
N GLU A 113 -8.59 -24.07 -6.08
CA GLU A 113 -9.54 -24.22 -4.97
C GLU A 113 -8.92 -24.85 -3.70
#